data_AF-A0A523S2Y9-F1
#
_entry.id   AF-A0A523S2Y9-F1
#
_cell.length_a   1.000
_cell.length_b   1.000
_cell.length_c   1.000
_cell.angle_alpha   90.00
_cell.angle_beta   90.00
_cell.angle_gamma   90.00
#
_symmetry.space_group_name_H-M   'P 1'
#
loop_
_entity.id
_entity.type
_entity.pdbx_description
1 polymer ?
#
loop_
_entity_poly.entity_id
_entity_poly.type
_entity_poly.pdbx_seq_one_letter_code
_entity_poly.pdbx_strand_id
1 'polypeptide(L)'
;MREWTRTYYLIALLTLEKIVQHIVVTLCFLFDFGGIRTTVAVDYRYLMVAGGIVAILFFIALWALLTEKTWSISLVAGLAVFDIVGEFIAQGTIFITLMVSFVVAIVLLVLCYKTRSRKG
;
A
#
# COMPACT_ATOMS: atom_id res chain seq x y z
N MET A 1 2.92 -17.18 21.62
CA MET A 1 2.58 -15.76 21.86
C MET A 1 3.54 -14.77 21.17
N ARG A 2 4.88 -14.86 21.29
CA ARG A 2 5.83 -13.88 20.71
C ARG A 2 5.78 -13.69 19.18
N GLU A 3 5.56 -14.73 18.38
CA GLU A 3 5.61 -14.61 16.91
C GLU A 3 4.40 -13.86 16.32
N TRP A 4 3.25 -13.97 16.99
CA TRP A 4 2.02 -13.36 16.52
C TRP A 4 2.08 -11.84 16.67
N THR A 5 2.57 -11.39 17.83
CA THR A 5 2.82 -9.96 18.10
C THR A 5 3.84 -9.38 17.12
N ARG A 6 4.89 -10.13 16.76
CA ARG A 6 5.88 -9.71 15.74
C ARG A 6 5.25 -9.53 14.37
N THR A 7 4.44 -10.51 13.93
CA THR A 7 3.74 -10.44 12.63
C THR A 7 2.82 -9.22 12.60
N TYR A 8 2.11 -8.95 13.70
CA TYR A 8 1.22 -7.81 13.83
C TYR A 8 1.95 -6.47 13.71
N TYR A 9 3.06 -6.30 14.43
CA TYR A 9 3.87 -5.09 14.34
C TYR A 9 4.52 -4.92 12.97
N LEU A 10 4.92 -6.01 12.31
CA LEU A 10 5.42 -5.95 10.92
C LEU A 10 4.34 -5.46 9.97
N ILE A 11 3.10 -5.96 10.07
CA ILE A 11 1.99 -5.47 9.26
C ILE A 11 1.77 -3.98 9.53
N ALA A 12 1.78 -3.54 10.79
CA ALA A 12 1.62 -2.12 11.13
C ALA A 12 2.74 -1.25 10.54
N LEU A 13 3.99 -1.70 10.62
CA LEU A 13 5.15 -0.98 10.10
C LEU A 13 5.12 -0.86 8.56
N LEU A 14 4.81 -1.96 7.86
CA LEU A 14 4.67 -1.94 6.39
C LEU A 14 3.45 -1.12 5.95
N THR A 15 2.37 -1.13 6.74
CA THR A 15 1.21 -0.25 6.50
C THR A 15 1.60 1.22 6.62
N LEU A 16 2.41 1.57 7.64
CA LEU A 16 2.93 2.93 7.80
C LEU A 16 3.85 3.33 6.64
N GLU A 17 4.75 2.45 6.22
CA GLU A 17 5.58 2.67 5.03
C GLU A 17 4.71 2.98 3.80
N LYS A 18 3.63 2.22 3.58
CA LYS A 18 2.70 2.45 2.46
C LYS A 18 2.00 3.79 2.50
N ILE A 19 1.63 4.27 3.68
CA ILE A 19 1.10 5.63 3.87
C ILE A 19 2.14 6.65 3.39
N VAL A 20 3.36 6.57 3.91
CA VAL A 20 4.45 7.50 3.56
C VAL A 20 4.70 7.45 2.05
N GLN A 21 4.75 6.25 1.48
CA GLN A 21 4.99 6.08 0.06
C GLN A 21 3.89 6.71 -0.80
N HIS A 22 2.61 6.53 -0.46
CA HIS A 22 1.50 7.14 -1.19
C HIS A 22 1.52 8.66 -1.08
N ILE A 23 1.84 9.20 0.10
CA ILE A 23 2.00 10.65 0.29
C ILE A 23 3.15 11.16 -0.59
N VAL A 24 4.32 10.53 -0.53
CA VAL A 24 5.51 10.93 -1.30
C VAL A 24 5.22 10.88 -2.80
N VAL A 25 4.65 9.79 -3.31
CA VAL A 25 4.32 9.67 -4.75
C VAL A 25 3.28 10.72 -5.17
N THR A 26 2.27 10.97 -4.33
CA THR A 26 1.26 12.02 -4.59
C THR A 26 1.91 13.40 -4.66
N LEU A 27 2.83 13.71 -3.75
CA LEU A 27 3.60 14.97 -3.77
C LEU A 27 4.53 15.05 -4.98
N CYS A 28 5.17 13.93 -5.38
CA CYS A 28 5.97 13.86 -6.59
C CYS A 28 5.15 14.20 -7.83
N PHE A 29 3.93 13.69 -7.97
CA PHE A 29 3.02 14.08 -9.05
C PHE A 29 2.58 15.55 -8.95
N LEU A 30 2.31 16.04 -7.74
CA LEU A 30 1.87 17.42 -7.52
C LEU A 30 2.93 18.45 -7.93
N PHE A 31 4.20 18.19 -7.61
CA PHE A 31 5.31 19.10 -7.91
C PHE A 31 6.12 18.72 -9.16
N ASP A 32 5.76 17.62 -9.84
CA ASP A 32 6.47 17.07 -11.00
C ASP A 32 7.96 16.79 -10.75
N PHE A 33 8.27 16.24 -9.58
CA PHE A 33 9.65 15.91 -9.22
C PHE A 33 10.25 14.93 -10.23
N GLY A 34 11.36 15.30 -10.85
CA GLY A 34 12.07 14.46 -11.83
C GLY A 34 11.28 14.16 -13.11
N GLY A 35 10.24 14.96 -13.44
CA GLY A 35 9.44 14.76 -14.64
C GLY A 35 8.51 13.52 -14.58
N ILE A 36 8.18 13.05 -13.37
CA ILE A 36 7.40 11.83 -13.12
C ILE A 36 6.05 11.81 -13.82
N ARG A 37 5.46 12.97 -14.16
CA ARG A 37 4.20 13.03 -14.90
C ARG A 37 4.29 12.40 -16.30
N THR A 38 5.49 12.37 -16.88
CA THR A 38 5.74 11.80 -18.21
C THR A 38 6.14 10.32 -18.18
N THR A 39 6.40 9.76 -17.00
CA THR A 39 6.83 8.37 -16.82
C THR A 39 5.68 7.39 -16.60
N VAL A 40 4.46 7.89 -16.43
CA VAL A 40 3.24 7.11 -16.24
C VAL A 40 2.39 7.05 -17.49
N ALA A 41 1.71 5.92 -17.70
CA ALA A 41 0.83 5.70 -18.83
C ALA A 41 -0.56 6.35 -18.64
N VAL A 42 -0.97 6.59 -17.39
CA VAL A 42 -2.26 7.17 -17.02
C VAL A 42 -2.08 8.64 -16.64
N ASP A 43 -3.10 9.47 -16.92
CA ASP A 43 -3.09 10.88 -16.51
C ASP A 43 -2.82 11.02 -15.00
N TYR A 44 -1.78 11.78 -14.67
CA TYR A 44 -1.28 11.99 -13.31
C TYR A 44 -2.36 12.54 -12.36
N ARG A 45 -3.39 13.24 -12.85
CA ARG A 45 -4.48 13.77 -12.02
C ARG A 45 -5.28 12.66 -11.37
N TYR A 46 -5.59 11.60 -12.12
CA TYR A 46 -6.29 10.44 -11.56
C TYR A 46 -5.40 9.68 -10.58
N LEU A 47 -4.11 9.51 -10.90
CA LEU A 47 -3.16 8.87 -10.01
C LEU A 47 -2.95 9.64 -8.70
N MET A 48 -2.93 10.98 -8.76
CA MET A 48 -2.81 11.84 -7.59
C MET A 48 -4.04 11.75 -6.67
N VAL A 49 -5.25 11.79 -7.26
CA VAL A 49 -6.50 11.62 -6.49
C VAL A 49 -6.59 10.22 -5.89
N ALA A 50 -6.31 9.19 -6.67
CA ALA A 50 -6.30 7.81 -6.20
C ALA A 50 -5.26 7.61 -5.09
N GLY A 51 -4.05 8.15 -5.27
CA GLY A 51 -2.97 8.06 -4.29
C GLY A 51 -3.33 8.72 -2.95
N GLY A 52 -3.98 9.89 -3.00
CA GLY A 52 -4.49 10.56 -1.80
C GLY A 52 -5.58 9.75 -1.08
N ILE A 53 -6.54 9.20 -1.82
CA ILE A 53 -7.59 8.34 -1.24
C ILE A 53 -6.98 7.10 -0.59
N VAL A 54 -6.03 6.44 -1.27
CA VAL A 54 -5.39 5.23 -0.76
C VAL A 54 -4.52 5.51 0.46
N ALA A 55 -3.82 6.66 0.52
CA ALA A 55 -3.11 7.09 1.72
C ALA A 55 -4.06 7.21 2.93
N ILE A 56 -5.24 7.81 2.74
CA ILE A 56 -6.26 7.93 3.79
C ILE A 56 -6.76 6.55 4.21
N LEU A 57 -7.03 5.65 3.26
CA LEU A 57 -7.48 4.31 3.56
C LEU A 57 -6.43 3.50 4.31
N PHE A 58 -5.14 3.63 3.97
CA PHE A 58 -4.07 3.00 4.75
C PHE A 58 -3.93 3.60 6.15
N PHE A 59 -4.16 4.91 6.33
CA PHE A 59 -4.26 5.53 7.66
C PHE A 59 -5.38 4.91 8.50
N ILE A 60 -6.57 4.76 7.91
CA ILE A 60 -7.72 4.11 8.54
C ILE A 60 -7.39 2.65 8.88
N ALA A 61 -6.72 1.94 7.97
CA ALA A 61 -6.30 0.55 8.18
C ALA A 61 -5.28 0.43 9.32
N LEU A 62 -4.30 1.34 9.39
CA LEU A 62 -3.32 1.40 10.47
C LEU A 62 -3.98 1.71 11.81
N TRP A 63 -4.88 2.69 11.88
CA TRP A 63 -5.66 2.99 13.07
C TRP A 63 -6.47 1.77 13.53
N ALA A 64 -7.13 1.09 12.61
CA ALA A 64 -7.90 -0.12 12.89
C ALA A 64 -7.02 -1.26 13.39
N LEU A 65 -5.79 -1.37 12.88
CA LEU A 65 -4.77 -2.29 13.39
C LEU A 65 -4.36 -1.90 14.83
N LEU A 66 -4.03 -0.65 15.08
CA LEU A 66 -3.61 -0.21 16.42
C LEU A 66 -4.72 -0.33 17.47
N THR A 67 -5.98 -0.32 17.04
CA THR A 67 -7.17 -0.50 17.90
C THR A 67 -7.76 -1.92 17.84
N GLU A 68 -6.99 -2.87 17.28
CA GLU A 68 -7.31 -4.31 17.23
C GLU A 68 -8.67 -4.65 16.58
N LYS A 69 -9.14 -3.83 15.64
CA LYS A 69 -10.39 -4.10 14.93
C LYS A 69 -10.26 -5.33 14.05
N THR A 70 -11.27 -6.20 14.06
CA THR A 70 -11.28 -7.47 13.33
C THR A 70 -11.22 -7.31 11.81
N TRP A 71 -11.71 -6.19 11.27
CA TRP A 71 -11.70 -5.90 9.83
C TRP A 71 -10.38 -5.31 9.32
N SER A 72 -9.46 -4.90 10.21
CA SER A 72 -8.20 -4.23 9.86
C SER A 72 -7.37 -5.03 8.86
N ILE A 73 -7.17 -6.33 9.13
CA ILE A 73 -6.38 -7.23 8.28
C ILE A 73 -6.99 -7.37 6.88
N SER A 74 -8.32 -7.47 6.78
CA SER A 74 -9.01 -7.55 5.49
C SER A 74 -8.87 -6.25 4.70
N LEU A 75 -8.93 -5.09 5.36
CA LEU A 75 -8.72 -3.81 4.70
C LEU A 75 -7.28 -3.68 4.18
N VAL A 76 -6.28 -3.99 5.01
CA VAL A 76 -4.87 -3.97 4.59
C VAL A 76 -4.63 -4.90 3.40
N ALA A 77 -5.19 -6.12 3.43
CA ALA A 77 -5.07 -7.05 2.31
C ALA A 77 -5.72 -6.50 1.03
N GLY A 78 -6.91 -5.91 1.12
CA GLY A 78 -7.60 -5.28 -0.02
C GLY A 78 -6.81 -4.13 -0.62
N LEU A 79 -6.25 -3.26 0.24
CA LEU A 79 -5.40 -2.16 -0.20
C LEU A 79 -4.09 -2.65 -0.83
N ALA A 80 -3.47 -3.71 -0.30
CA ALA A 80 -2.29 -4.30 -0.91
C ALA A 80 -2.57 -4.87 -2.31
N VAL A 81 -3.73 -5.51 -2.52
CA VAL A 81 -4.15 -5.97 -3.86
C VAL A 81 -4.40 -4.77 -4.78
N PHE A 82 -5.07 -3.74 -4.29
CA PHE A 82 -5.28 -2.50 -5.06
C PHE A 82 -3.95 -1.90 -5.51
N ASP A 83 -2.96 -1.86 -4.62
CA ASP A 83 -1.64 -1.29 -4.89
C ASP A 83 -0.90 -2.07 -5.99
N ILE A 84 -0.91 -3.41 -5.89
CA ILE A 84 -0.36 -4.31 -6.90
C ILE A 84 -0.99 -4.04 -8.26
N VAL A 85 -2.33 -3.99 -8.34
CA VAL A 85 -3.07 -3.77 -9.59
C VAL A 85 -2.85 -2.35 -10.12
N GLY A 86 -2.88 -1.37 -9.23
CA GLY A 86 -2.68 0.05 -9.53
C GLY A 86 -1.31 0.31 -10.16
N GLU A 87 -0.27 -0.36 -9.68
CA GLU A 87 1.07 -0.26 -10.24
C GLU A 87 1.14 -0.72 -11.70
N PHE A 88 0.51 -1.85 -12.03
CA PHE A 88 0.40 -2.33 -13.42
C PHE A 88 -0.38 -1.35 -14.31
N ILE A 89 -1.47 -0.78 -13.81
CA ILE A 89 -2.29 0.18 -14.55
C ILE A 89 -1.51 1.49 -14.77
N ALA A 90 -0.84 2.01 -13.74
CA ALA A 90 -0.14 3.29 -13.77
C ALA A 90 1.08 3.27 -14.71
N GLN A 91 1.83 2.16 -14.74
CA GLN A 91 3.05 2.06 -15.56
C GLN A 91 2.76 1.58 -17.00
N GLY A 92 1.62 0.94 -17.26
CA GLY A 92 1.25 0.44 -18.58
C GLY A 92 2.22 -0.61 -19.17
N THR A 93 3.24 -1.01 -18.40
CA THR A 93 4.27 -1.98 -18.78
C THR A 93 4.60 -2.86 -17.59
N ILE A 94 5.18 -4.04 -17.84
CA ILE A 94 5.64 -4.98 -16.81
C ILE A 94 7.03 -4.58 -16.28
N PHE A 95 7.63 -3.47 -16.76
CA PHE A 95 8.94 -3.02 -16.30
C PHE A 95 8.78 -2.17 -15.04
N ILE A 96 8.79 -2.88 -13.91
CA ILE A 96 8.59 -2.37 -12.56
C ILE A 96 9.78 -1.51 -12.12
N THR A 97 9.84 -0.24 -12.52
CA THR A 97 10.82 0.73 -11.97
C THR A 97 10.50 1.13 -10.52
N LEU A 98 9.43 0.57 -9.94
CA LEU A 98 8.95 0.74 -8.57
C LEU A 98 9.00 -0.58 -7.76
N MET A 99 9.99 -1.45 -8.02
CA MET A 99 10.08 -2.81 -7.44
C MET A 99 9.86 -2.88 -5.93
N VAL A 100 10.30 -1.85 -5.18
CA VAL A 100 10.20 -1.84 -3.72
C VAL A 100 8.74 -1.80 -3.28
N SER A 101 7.90 -0.98 -3.92
CA SER A 101 6.50 -0.85 -3.52
C SER A 101 5.73 -2.14 -3.78
N PHE A 102 5.89 -2.69 -4.98
CA PHE A 102 5.30 -3.96 -5.38
C PHE A 102 5.65 -5.08 -4.40
N VAL A 103 6.94 -5.22 -4.08
CA VAL A 103 7.43 -6.24 -3.16
C VAL A 103 6.83 -6.07 -1.76
N VAL A 104 6.77 -4.83 -1.25
CA VAL A 104 6.17 -4.54 0.06
C VAL A 104 4.68 -4.88 0.08
N ALA A 105 3.94 -4.59 -1.00
CA ALA A 105 2.52 -4.95 -1.11
C ALA A 105 2.32 -6.48 -1.11
N ILE A 106 3.16 -7.23 -1.82
CA ILE A 106 3.13 -8.70 -1.80
C ILE A 106 3.43 -9.24 -0.40
N VAL A 107 4.47 -8.71 0.26
CA VAL A 107 4.83 -9.13 1.62
C VAL A 107 3.68 -8.86 2.58
N LEU A 108 3.06 -7.68 2.52
CA LEU A 108 1.86 -7.35 3.28
C LEU A 108 0.73 -8.36 3.04
N LEU A 109 0.45 -8.68 1.78
CA LEU A 109 -0.61 -9.63 1.43
C LEU A 109 -0.35 -11.02 2.00
N VAL A 110 0.88 -11.52 1.91
CA VAL A 110 1.30 -12.81 2.48
C VAL A 110 1.17 -12.81 4.01
N LEU A 111 1.59 -11.74 4.68
CA LEU A 111 1.47 -11.60 6.13
C LEU A 111 0.00 -11.55 6.58
N CYS A 112 -0.85 -10.82 5.86
CA CYS A 112 -2.29 -10.77 6.10
C CYS A 112 -2.93 -12.15 5.94
N TYR A 113 -2.58 -12.89 4.87
CA TYR A 113 -3.08 -14.24 4.64
C TYR A 113 -2.68 -15.21 5.77
N LYS A 114 -1.40 -15.22 6.16
CA LYS A 114 -0.90 -16.02 7.28
C LYS A 114 -1.60 -15.68 8.60
N THR A 115 -1.87 -14.39 8.83
CA THR A 115 -2.57 -13.91 10.03
C THR A 115 -4.02 -14.38 10.07
N ARG A 116 -4.72 -14.33 8.92
CA ARG A 116 -6.12 -14.75 8.80
C ARG A 116 -6.29 -16.25 8.96
N SER A 117 -5.42 -17.06 8.34
CA SER A 117 -5.45 -18.53 8.43
C SER A 117 -5.24 -19.08 9.84
N ARG A 118 -4.69 -18.28 10.77
CA ARG A 118 -4.47 -18.67 12.17
C ARG A 118 -5.60 -18.24 13.11
N LYS A 119 -6.54 -17.41 12.64
CA LYS A 119 -7.67 -16.88 13.42
C LYS A 119 -9.00 -17.58 13.10
N GLY A 120 -9.07 -18.34 12.01
CA GLY A 120 -10.16 -19.28 11.71
C GLY A 120 -9.80 -20.66 12.23
#